data_AF-A0A6P4IMC0-F1
#
_entry.id   AF-A0A6P4IMC0-F1
#
_cell.length_a   1.000
_cell.length_b   1.000
_cell.length_c   1.000
_cell.angle_alpha   90.00
_cell.angle_beta   90.00
_cell.angle_gamma   90.00
#
_symmetry.space_group_name_H-M   'P 1'
#
loop_
_entity.id
_entity.type
_entity.pdbx_description
1 polymer ?
#
loop_
_entity_poly.entity_id
_entity_poly.type
_entity_poly.pdbx_seq_one_letter_code
_entity_poly.pdbx_strand_id
1 'polypeptide(L)'
;MAACNECQSESNVACHNETSFSVCFNGVPSYKLLPCPEGFYCTDGFYTCYRGASPVCDSTTTEPPTTTTTTETPFNVEDLCEAATKSTFFENKDDPTCTTYIACSVIDGVHSMKVTTCKENTFFDVNLKICGTAKPDGCVEAETTTTTTTTTTTTTTTTAVPWTKEATCADITKTELFANEDDPTCKSYVYCYIPNGTIVALIKNCKANQYFDTSLRVCVGTKPDYCT
;
A
#
# COMPACT_ATOMS: atom_id res chain seq x y z
N MET A 1 -29.06 21.29 -9.73
CA MET A 1 -28.16 20.99 -8.60
C MET A 1 -29.02 20.29 -7.58
N ALA A 2 -29.03 18.96 -7.59
CA ALA A 2 -29.74 18.25 -6.52
C ALA A 2 -28.99 18.48 -5.20
N ALA A 3 -29.74 18.64 -4.11
CA ALA A 3 -29.16 18.73 -2.78
C ALA A 3 -29.11 17.34 -2.13
N CYS A 4 -28.18 17.18 -1.20
CA CYS A 4 -28.04 15.92 -0.47
C CYS A 4 -29.29 15.64 0.38
N ASN A 5 -29.67 14.36 0.48
CA ASN A 5 -30.90 13.89 1.13
C ASN A 5 -32.21 14.37 0.47
N GLU A 6 -32.15 14.93 -0.74
CA GLU A 6 -33.35 15.31 -1.49
C GLU A 6 -33.62 14.34 -2.65
N CYS A 7 -34.90 14.09 -2.89
CA CYS A 7 -35.35 13.23 -3.99
C CYS A 7 -35.11 13.90 -5.33
N GLN A 8 -34.34 13.23 -6.16
CA GLN A 8 -34.04 13.67 -7.52
C GLN A 8 -35.19 13.35 -8.46
N SER A 9 -35.52 14.30 -9.31
CA SER A 9 -36.63 14.19 -10.25
C SER A 9 -36.36 13.24 -11.42
N GLU A 10 -35.10 13.04 -11.81
CA GLU A 10 -34.74 12.18 -12.94
C GLU A 10 -34.70 10.70 -12.57
N SER A 11 -34.14 10.37 -11.41
CA SER A 11 -33.86 9.00 -10.98
C SER A 11 -34.81 8.48 -9.89
N ASN A 12 -35.66 9.33 -9.29
CA ASN A 12 -36.51 9.01 -8.14
C ASN A 12 -35.75 8.40 -6.94
N VAL A 13 -34.51 8.85 -6.74
CA VAL A 13 -33.68 8.48 -5.59
C VAL A 13 -33.17 9.72 -4.87
N ALA A 14 -32.79 9.56 -3.61
CA ALA A 14 -32.06 10.56 -2.86
C ALA A 14 -30.66 10.04 -2.56
N CYS A 15 -29.63 10.78 -2.96
CA CYS A 15 -28.27 10.54 -2.48
C CYS A 15 -28.19 10.91 -1.00
N HIS A 16 -27.46 10.13 -0.20
CA HIS A 16 -27.26 10.40 1.23
C HIS A 16 -25.78 10.61 1.59
N ASN A 17 -24.88 10.01 0.82
CA ASN A 17 -23.45 10.27 0.81
C ASN A 17 -22.92 9.97 -0.61
N GLU A 18 -21.60 9.96 -0.78
CA GLU A 18 -20.96 9.80 -2.07
C GLU A 18 -21.33 8.50 -2.80
N THR A 19 -21.61 7.42 -2.07
CA THR A 19 -21.77 6.07 -2.64
C THR A 19 -23.05 5.38 -2.18
N SER A 20 -23.99 6.09 -1.56
CA SER A 20 -25.26 5.51 -1.11
C SER A 20 -26.45 6.41 -1.38
N PHE A 21 -27.57 5.75 -1.67
CA PHE A 21 -28.82 6.39 -2.01
C PHE A 21 -30.00 5.65 -1.38
N SER A 22 -31.18 6.23 -1.39
CA SER A 22 -32.42 5.51 -1.10
C SER A 22 -33.47 5.81 -2.16
N VAL A 23 -34.40 4.88 -2.34
CA VAL A 23 -35.53 5.09 -3.26
C VAL A 23 -36.50 6.08 -2.64
N CYS A 24 -37.03 6.98 -3.47
CA CYS A 24 -38.05 7.93 -3.07
C CYS A 24 -39.46 7.42 -3.37
N PHE A 25 -40.36 7.59 -2.42
CA PHE A 25 -41.79 7.33 -2.59
C PHE A 25 -42.55 8.63 -2.37
N ASN A 26 -43.29 9.08 -3.39
CA ASN A 26 -44.04 10.35 -3.36
C ASN A 26 -43.16 11.57 -2.98
N GLY A 27 -41.92 11.60 -3.47
CA GLY A 27 -40.96 12.68 -3.18
C GLY A 27 -40.33 12.61 -1.79
N VAL A 28 -40.52 11.52 -1.04
CA VAL A 28 -39.92 11.31 0.28
C VAL A 28 -38.88 10.19 0.22
N PRO A 29 -37.62 10.41 0.68
CA PRO A 29 -36.61 9.37 0.74
C PRO A 29 -37.03 8.27 1.71
N SER A 30 -36.86 7.01 1.32
CA SER A 30 -37.14 5.87 2.22
C SER A 30 -36.08 5.70 3.31
N TYR A 31 -34.91 6.33 3.17
CA TYR A 31 -33.72 6.14 4.04
C TYR A 31 -33.25 4.70 4.18
N LYS A 32 -33.76 3.79 3.33
CA LYS A 32 -33.19 2.47 3.14
C LYS A 32 -31.98 2.61 2.23
N LEU A 33 -30.81 2.76 2.84
CA LEU A 33 -29.57 2.99 2.11
C LEU A 33 -29.20 1.78 1.26
N LEU A 34 -29.05 2.04 -0.03
CA LEU A 34 -28.57 1.13 -1.04
C LEU A 34 -27.21 1.65 -1.51
N PRO A 35 -26.17 0.79 -1.56
CA PRO A 35 -24.88 1.19 -2.06
C PRO A 35 -24.88 1.29 -3.59
N CYS A 36 -24.17 2.27 -4.12
CA CYS A 36 -23.68 2.23 -5.48
C CYS A 36 -22.65 1.11 -5.64
N PRO A 37 -22.53 0.52 -6.84
CA PRO A 37 -21.45 -0.40 -7.14
C PRO A 37 -20.07 0.23 -6.91
N GLU A 38 -19.06 -0.60 -6.66
CA GLU A 38 -17.69 -0.13 -6.42
C GLU A 38 -17.17 0.74 -7.58
N GLY A 39 -16.61 1.91 -7.24
CA GLY A 39 -16.15 2.91 -8.21
C GLY A 39 -17.25 3.79 -8.82
N PHE A 40 -18.51 3.64 -8.38
CA PHE A 40 -19.63 4.48 -8.80
C PHE A 40 -20.09 5.41 -7.68
N TYR A 41 -20.42 6.63 -8.07
CA TYR A 41 -20.84 7.70 -7.18
C TYR A 41 -22.30 8.07 -7.42
N CYS A 42 -22.99 8.42 -6.36
CA CYS A 42 -24.37 8.89 -6.44
C CYS A 42 -24.41 10.29 -7.05
N THR A 43 -25.12 10.43 -8.17
CA THR A 43 -25.21 11.72 -8.89
C THR A 43 -26.66 12.13 -9.12
N ASP A 44 -26.90 13.29 -9.75
CA ASP A 44 -28.22 13.80 -10.12
C ASP A 44 -28.63 13.54 -11.57
N GLY A 45 -27.94 12.63 -12.25
CA GLY A 45 -28.28 12.20 -13.60
C GLY A 45 -29.39 11.15 -13.65
N PHE A 46 -29.73 10.77 -14.89
CA PHE A 46 -30.71 9.74 -15.21
C PHE A 46 -30.44 8.39 -14.52
N TYR A 47 -29.17 8.00 -14.39
CA TYR A 47 -28.77 6.84 -13.60
C TYR A 47 -28.39 7.26 -12.17
N THR A 48 -28.78 6.47 -11.18
CA THR A 48 -28.46 6.79 -9.78
C THR A 48 -26.96 6.84 -9.50
N CYS A 49 -26.19 5.92 -10.11
CA CYS A 49 -24.77 5.75 -9.85
C CYS A 49 -23.97 5.87 -11.16
N TYR A 50 -22.95 6.73 -11.19
CA TYR A 50 -22.03 6.88 -12.34
C TYR A 50 -20.58 6.60 -11.94
N ARG A 51 -19.85 5.90 -12.80
CA ARG A 51 -18.45 5.53 -12.56
C ARG A 51 -17.55 6.76 -12.63
N GLY A 52 -16.75 7.00 -11.58
CA GLY A 52 -15.79 8.11 -11.53
C GLY A 52 -16.40 9.51 -11.63
N ALA A 53 -17.69 9.66 -11.31
CA ALA A 53 -18.36 10.95 -11.33
C ALA A 53 -18.16 11.72 -10.01
N SER A 54 -18.31 13.05 -10.06
CA SER A 54 -18.36 13.87 -8.85
C SER A 54 -19.68 13.60 -8.10
N PRO A 55 -19.63 13.17 -6.83
CA PRO A 55 -20.83 12.86 -6.07
C PRO A 55 -21.66 14.12 -5.77
N VAL A 56 -22.98 13.97 -5.78
CA VAL A 56 -23.92 15.06 -5.40
C VAL A 56 -23.90 15.33 -3.90
N CYS A 57 -23.78 14.26 -3.12
CA CYS A 57 -23.54 14.32 -1.68
C CYS A 57 -22.04 14.22 -1.42
N ASP A 58 -21.28 15.20 -1.91
CA ASP A 58 -19.92 15.40 -1.42
C ASP A 58 -20.04 15.94 0.02
N SER A 59 -19.31 15.33 0.96
CA SER A 59 -19.37 15.72 2.37
C SER A 59 -18.73 17.08 2.65
N THR A 60 -18.28 17.80 1.61
CA THR A 60 -17.74 19.14 1.71
C THR A 60 -18.85 20.20 1.82
N THR A 61 -19.38 20.38 3.03
CA THR A 61 -19.95 21.69 3.38
C THR A 61 -18.86 22.73 3.25
N THR A 62 -19.09 23.73 2.41
CA THR A 62 -18.21 24.86 2.16
C THR A 62 -17.99 25.67 3.44
N GLU A 63 -16.86 25.44 4.13
CA GLU A 63 -16.25 26.44 5.01
C GLU A 63 -15.02 27.06 4.34
N PRO A 64 -14.74 28.37 4.57
CA PRO A 64 -13.61 29.09 3.99
C PRO A 64 -12.27 28.42 4.34
N PRO A 65 -11.22 28.61 3.51
CA PRO A 65 -10.06 27.75 3.48
C PRO A 65 -9.31 27.82 4.81
N THR A 66 -9.49 26.79 5.62
CA THR A 66 -8.64 26.52 6.77
C THR A 66 -7.71 25.40 6.35
N THR A 67 -6.45 25.75 6.12
CA THR A 67 -5.36 24.81 5.84
C THR A 67 -5.19 23.90 7.05
N THR A 68 -5.90 22.79 7.04
CA THR A 68 -5.72 21.73 8.03
C THR A 68 -4.89 20.65 7.36
N THR A 69 -3.60 20.65 7.69
CA THR A 69 -2.68 19.56 7.42
C THR A 69 -3.19 18.33 8.16
N THR A 70 -3.97 17.49 7.49
CA THR A 70 -4.29 16.15 7.98
C THR A 70 -3.08 15.27 7.70
N THR A 71 -2.24 15.10 8.71
CA THR A 71 -1.31 13.98 8.79
C THR A 71 -2.17 12.71 8.72
N GLU A 72 -2.19 12.06 7.55
CA GLU A 72 -2.78 10.73 7.43
C GLU A 72 -2.07 9.81 8.41
N THR A 73 -2.85 9.25 9.33
CA THR A 73 -2.43 8.05 10.06
C THR A 73 -2.19 6.94 9.03
N PRO A 74 -1.01 6.30 9.05
CA PRO A 74 -0.63 5.31 8.05
C PRO A 74 -1.62 4.14 8.00
N PHE A 75 -1.92 3.69 6.79
CA PHE A 75 -2.71 2.51 6.48
C PHE A 75 -2.15 1.30 7.25
N ASN A 76 -2.83 0.87 8.33
CA ASN A 76 -2.34 -0.23 9.14
C ASN A 76 -2.77 -1.57 8.52
N VAL A 77 -1.94 -2.11 7.62
CA VAL A 77 -2.12 -3.40 6.94
C VAL A 77 -2.36 -4.57 7.91
N GLU A 78 -1.89 -4.47 9.16
CA GLU A 78 -2.20 -5.39 10.26
C GLU A 78 -3.72 -5.55 10.54
N ASP A 79 -4.52 -4.49 10.46
CA ASP A 79 -5.96 -4.51 10.82
C ASP A 79 -6.78 -5.37 9.82
N LEU A 80 -6.39 -5.34 8.54
CA LEU A 80 -7.02 -6.14 7.48
C LEU A 80 -6.83 -7.65 7.68
N CYS A 81 -5.67 -8.04 8.22
CA CYS A 81 -5.38 -9.44 8.48
C CYS A 81 -6.09 -9.94 9.73
N GLU A 82 -6.19 -9.11 10.77
CA GLU A 82 -6.90 -9.40 12.02
C GLU A 82 -8.40 -9.61 11.81
N ALA A 83 -9.01 -8.94 10.83
CA ALA A 83 -10.41 -9.15 10.46
C ALA A 83 -10.68 -10.48 9.72
N ALA A 84 -9.65 -11.16 9.22
CA ALA A 84 -9.81 -12.37 8.42
C ALA A 84 -10.06 -13.62 9.28
N THR A 85 -11.20 -14.30 9.12
CA THR A 85 -11.50 -15.54 9.87
C THR A 85 -10.86 -16.80 9.27
N LYS A 86 -10.21 -16.68 8.10
CA LYS A 86 -9.49 -17.74 7.38
C LYS A 86 -8.35 -17.13 6.58
N SER A 87 -7.35 -17.94 6.22
CA SER A 87 -6.28 -17.53 5.30
C SER A 87 -6.86 -17.01 3.98
N THR A 88 -6.39 -15.86 3.53
CA THR A 88 -6.91 -15.13 2.36
C THR A 88 -5.84 -14.20 1.79
N PHE A 89 -6.15 -13.54 0.68
CA PHE A 89 -5.27 -12.58 0.00
C PHE A 89 -5.94 -11.22 -0.12
N PHE A 90 -5.17 -10.15 0.03
CA PHE A 90 -5.61 -8.77 -0.10
C PHE A 90 -4.73 -7.99 -1.09
N GLU A 91 -5.30 -6.93 -1.64
CA GLU A 91 -4.57 -5.99 -2.48
C GLU A 91 -3.46 -5.31 -1.68
N ASN A 92 -2.28 -5.17 -2.29
CA ASN A 92 -1.25 -4.29 -1.76
C ASN A 92 -1.46 -2.88 -2.31
N LYS A 93 -2.06 -1.97 -1.52
CA LYS A 93 -2.30 -0.58 -1.93
C LYS A 93 -1.01 0.25 -2.08
N ASP A 94 0.08 -0.20 -1.48
CA ASP A 94 1.39 0.44 -1.61
C ASP A 94 2.10 0.06 -2.92
N ASP A 95 1.53 -0.88 -3.68
CA ASP A 95 2.04 -1.29 -4.98
C ASP A 95 1.11 -0.83 -6.11
N PRO A 96 1.40 0.34 -6.72
CA PRO A 96 0.61 0.84 -7.84
C PRO A 96 0.74 -0.05 -9.08
N THR A 97 1.74 -0.94 -9.16
CA THR A 97 1.92 -1.86 -10.29
C THR A 97 1.04 -3.10 -10.18
N CYS A 98 0.42 -3.34 -9.03
CA CYS A 98 -0.35 -4.53 -8.70
C CYS A 98 0.41 -5.85 -8.90
N THR A 99 1.74 -5.82 -8.85
CA THR A 99 2.59 -7.01 -8.97
C THR A 99 2.85 -7.68 -7.62
N THR A 100 2.31 -7.14 -6.54
CA THR A 100 2.40 -7.66 -5.19
C THR A 100 1.03 -7.67 -4.52
N TYR A 101 0.89 -8.53 -3.51
CA TYR A 101 -0.34 -8.71 -2.76
C TYR A 101 -0.02 -9.10 -1.32
N ILE A 102 -0.97 -8.91 -0.42
CA ILE A 102 -0.83 -9.27 0.99
C ILE A 102 -1.44 -10.66 1.18
N ALA A 103 -0.62 -11.61 1.64
CA ALA A 103 -1.04 -12.94 2.03
C ALA A 103 -1.29 -13.00 3.53
N CYS A 104 -2.54 -13.29 3.90
CA CYS A 104 -2.96 -13.49 5.27
C CYS A 104 -3.11 -14.98 5.56
N SER A 105 -2.45 -15.44 6.61
CA SER A 105 -2.50 -16.82 7.10
C SER A 105 -3.14 -16.84 8.48
N VAL A 106 -4.17 -17.67 8.63
CA VAL A 106 -4.86 -17.90 9.90
C VAL A 106 -4.67 -19.36 10.28
N ILE A 107 -3.84 -19.62 11.29
CA ILE A 107 -3.57 -20.97 11.81
C ILE A 107 -3.88 -20.96 13.31
N ASP A 108 -4.83 -21.78 13.73
CA ASP A 108 -5.27 -21.87 15.14
C ASP A 108 -5.66 -20.52 15.78
N GLY A 109 -6.24 -19.60 14.98
CA GLY A 109 -6.62 -18.26 15.43
C GLY A 109 -5.47 -17.26 15.53
N VAL A 110 -4.26 -17.64 15.09
CA VAL A 110 -3.11 -16.75 14.95
C VAL A 110 -3.07 -16.21 13.52
N HIS A 111 -3.05 -14.89 13.39
CA HIS A 111 -3.03 -14.17 12.12
C HIS A 111 -1.60 -13.78 11.76
N SER A 112 -1.20 -13.96 10.51
CA SER A 112 0.10 -13.54 10.00
C SER A 112 -0.06 -12.97 8.60
N MET A 113 0.48 -11.77 8.37
CA MET A 113 0.49 -11.15 7.05
C MET A 113 1.87 -11.27 6.37
N LYS A 114 1.88 -11.29 5.04
CA LYS A 114 3.09 -11.27 4.23
C LYS A 114 2.84 -10.62 2.88
N VAL A 115 3.58 -9.56 2.56
CA VAL A 115 3.64 -9.04 1.19
C VAL A 115 4.34 -10.08 0.29
N THR A 116 3.68 -10.46 -0.78
CA THR A 116 4.11 -11.50 -1.71
C THR A 116 4.05 -10.96 -3.13
N THR A 117 5.11 -11.16 -3.89
CA THR A 117 5.16 -10.78 -5.31
C THR A 117 4.50 -11.84 -6.18
N CYS A 118 3.67 -11.40 -7.10
CA CYS A 118 3.17 -12.19 -8.21
C CYS A 118 4.31 -12.66 -9.11
N LYS A 119 4.06 -13.71 -9.89
CA LYS A 119 5.04 -14.20 -10.87
C LYS A 119 5.33 -13.11 -11.90
N GLU A 120 6.51 -13.12 -12.50
CA GLU A 120 6.87 -12.20 -13.58
C GLU A 120 5.73 -12.05 -14.61
N ASN A 121 5.43 -10.80 -14.96
CA ASN A 121 4.35 -10.42 -15.88
C ASN A 121 2.95 -10.90 -15.47
N THR A 122 2.69 -11.04 -14.16
CA THR A 122 1.35 -11.30 -13.61
C THR A 122 1.00 -10.27 -12.55
N PHE A 123 -0.30 -10.00 -12.42
CA PHE A 123 -0.88 -8.95 -11.59
C PHE A 123 -1.89 -9.57 -10.63
N PHE A 124 -1.96 -9.05 -9.41
CA PHE A 124 -2.89 -9.53 -8.42
C PHE A 124 -4.31 -9.08 -8.76
N ASP A 125 -5.21 -10.05 -8.94
CA ASP A 125 -6.63 -9.80 -9.13
C ASP A 125 -7.34 -9.81 -7.78
N VAL A 126 -7.85 -8.65 -7.37
CA VAL A 126 -8.53 -8.46 -6.08
C VAL A 126 -9.85 -9.22 -6.01
N ASN A 127 -10.50 -9.51 -7.14
CA ASN A 127 -11.76 -10.23 -7.20
C ASN A 127 -11.54 -11.75 -7.12
N LEU A 128 -10.53 -12.23 -7.85
CA LEU A 128 -10.21 -13.65 -7.93
C LEU A 128 -9.22 -14.11 -6.85
N LYS A 129 -8.60 -13.18 -6.13
CA LYS A 129 -7.60 -13.42 -5.08
C LYS A 129 -6.39 -14.23 -5.56
N ILE A 130 -6.01 -14.06 -6.82
CA ILE A 130 -4.90 -14.78 -7.47
C ILE A 130 -4.11 -13.85 -8.37
N CYS A 131 -2.85 -14.20 -8.64
CA CYS A 131 -2.08 -13.54 -9.68
C CYS A 131 -2.49 -14.07 -11.06
N GLY A 132 -2.92 -13.17 -11.95
CA GLY A 132 -3.33 -13.47 -13.32
C GLY A 132 -2.53 -12.69 -14.35
N THR A 133 -2.63 -13.07 -15.62
CA THR A 133 -2.03 -12.31 -16.72
C THR A 133 -2.88 -11.11 -17.14
N ALA A 134 -4.12 -11.03 -16.65
CA ALA A 134 -4.99 -9.89 -16.85
C ALA A 134 -4.58 -8.77 -15.89
N LYS A 135 -4.21 -7.62 -16.45
CA LYS A 135 -3.88 -6.41 -15.68
C LYS A 135 -5.18 -5.77 -15.17
N PRO A 136 -5.36 -5.60 -13.84
CA PRO A 136 -6.50 -4.86 -13.31
C PRO A 136 -6.49 -3.38 -13.73
N ASP A 137 -7.68 -2.80 -13.82
CA ASP A 137 -7.86 -1.36 -14.05
C ASP A 137 -7.31 -0.58 -12.84
N GLY A 138 -6.56 0.50 -13.06
CA GLY A 138 -5.89 1.27 -11.99
C GLY A 138 -4.44 0.89 -11.71
N CYS A 139 -3.95 -0.25 -12.23
CA CYS A 139 -2.55 -0.62 -12.12
C CYS A 139 -1.69 0.17 -13.11
N VAL A 140 -0.57 0.73 -12.66
CA VAL A 140 0.42 1.36 -13.55
C VAL A 140 1.24 0.27 -14.24
N GLU A 141 1.67 0.53 -15.47
CA GLU A 141 2.63 -0.36 -16.14
C GLU A 141 3.93 -0.32 -15.35
N ALA A 142 4.51 -1.50 -15.08
CA ALA A 142 5.88 -1.57 -14.60
C ALA A 142 6.77 -0.90 -15.65
N GLU A 143 7.34 0.26 -15.32
CA GLU A 143 8.29 0.91 -16.20
C GLU A 143 9.41 -0.07 -16.48
N THR A 144 9.55 -0.44 -17.76
CA THR A 144 10.72 -1.18 -18.21
C THR A 144 11.88 -0.19 -18.14
N THR A 145 12.58 -0.18 -17.01
CA THR A 145 13.81 0.60 -16.83
C THR A 145 14.86 0.03 -17.77
N THR A 146 14.84 0.49 -19.02
CA THR A 146 15.91 0.27 -19.97
C THR A 146 17.08 1.10 -19.46
N THR A 147 18.02 0.45 -18.77
CA THR A 147 19.26 1.05 -18.28
C THR A 147 20.07 1.56 -19.47
N THR A 148 19.75 2.77 -19.93
CA THR A 148 20.53 3.50 -20.91
C THR A 148 21.46 4.41 -20.13
N THR A 149 22.71 3.99 -20.00
CA THR A 149 23.79 4.73 -19.34
C THR A 149 24.02 6.05 -20.07
N THR A 150 23.27 7.08 -19.71
CA THR A 150 23.43 8.43 -20.23
C THR A 150 24.10 9.25 -19.15
N THR A 151 25.42 9.40 -19.27
CA THR A 151 26.26 10.23 -18.41
C THR A 151 25.80 11.68 -18.53
N THR A 152 24.86 12.08 -17.67
CA THR A 152 24.38 13.45 -17.60
C THR A 152 24.84 14.01 -16.27
N THR A 153 25.84 14.88 -16.33
CA THR A 153 26.36 15.61 -15.18
C THR A 153 25.31 16.62 -14.74
N THR A 154 24.49 16.25 -13.77
CA THR A 154 23.49 17.15 -13.18
C THR A 154 23.83 17.30 -11.70
N THR A 155 24.37 18.46 -11.35
CA THR A 155 24.60 18.90 -9.96
C THR A 155 23.25 19.26 -9.35
N THR A 156 22.57 18.26 -8.79
CA THR A 156 21.42 18.46 -7.89
C THR A 156 21.89 18.25 -6.47
N THR A 157 21.95 19.35 -5.72
CA THR A 157 22.22 19.36 -4.28
C THR A 157 20.97 18.88 -3.55
N THR A 158 20.74 17.57 -3.57
CA THR A 158 19.70 16.91 -2.78
C THR A 158 20.35 16.46 -1.47
N THR A 159 19.98 17.11 -0.38
CA THR A 159 20.35 16.66 0.97
C THR A 159 19.63 15.34 1.22
N ALA A 160 20.31 14.23 0.90
CA ALA A 160 19.84 12.88 1.15
C ALA A 160 19.56 12.72 2.65
N VAL A 161 18.38 12.17 2.97
CA VAL A 161 18.12 11.70 4.33
C VAL A 161 19.21 10.67 4.66
N PRO A 162 19.99 10.86 5.72
CA PRO A 162 21.05 9.93 6.07
C PRO A 162 20.43 8.57 6.38
N TRP A 163 21.06 7.52 5.86
CA TRP A 163 20.69 6.16 6.18
C TRP A 163 20.75 5.92 7.69
N THR A 164 19.82 5.13 8.22
CA THR A 164 19.85 4.69 9.62
C THR A 164 19.56 3.19 9.73
N LYS A 165 20.22 2.54 10.69
CA LYS A 165 19.98 1.13 11.02
C LYS A 165 18.56 0.89 11.52
N GLU A 166 17.94 1.88 12.17
CA GLU A 166 16.55 1.80 12.63
C GLU A 166 15.58 1.74 11.45
N ALA A 167 15.75 2.61 10.45
CA ALA A 167 14.94 2.56 9.23
C ALA A 167 15.14 1.25 8.46
N THR A 168 16.34 0.68 8.48
CA THR A 168 16.65 -0.61 7.84
C THR A 168 15.91 -1.78 8.49
N CYS A 169 15.66 -1.71 9.80
CA CYS A 169 15.00 -2.78 10.54
C CYS A 169 13.48 -2.58 10.69
N ALA A 170 12.90 -1.47 10.23
CA ALA A 170 11.55 -1.05 10.58
C ALA A 170 10.46 -2.11 10.29
N ASP A 171 10.64 -2.87 9.20
CA ASP A 171 9.60 -3.78 8.68
C ASP A 171 9.93 -5.28 8.88
N ILE A 172 10.87 -5.60 9.78
CA ILE A 172 11.25 -7.00 10.01
C ILE A 172 10.24 -7.75 10.88
N THR A 173 9.83 -8.93 10.43
CA THR A 173 8.91 -9.83 11.17
C THR A 173 9.63 -10.98 11.88
N LYS A 174 10.94 -11.11 11.63
CA LYS A 174 11.83 -12.08 12.26
C LYS A 174 13.25 -11.51 12.29
N THR A 175 14.12 -12.16 13.06
CA THR A 175 15.54 -11.80 13.05
C THR A 175 16.12 -11.92 11.64
N GLU A 176 16.68 -10.82 11.14
CA GLU A 176 17.29 -10.71 9.82
C GLU A 176 18.58 -9.87 9.86
N LEU A 177 19.45 -10.12 8.87
CA LEU A 177 20.71 -9.39 8.68
C LEU A 177 20.63 -8.55 7.40
N PHE A 178 21.07 -7.28 7.49
CA PHE A 178 21.10 -6.35 6.36
C PHE A 178 22.48 -5.72 6.19
N ALA A 179 22.72 -5.13 5.02
CA ALA A 179 23.92 -4.32 4.77
C ALA A 179 23.99 -3.18 5.78
N ASN A 180 25.21 -2.87 6.22
CA ASN A 180 25.48 -1.59 6.85
C ASN A 180 25.92 -0.61 5.75
N GLU A 181 25.02 0.29 5.34
CA GLU A 181 25.33 1.29 4.30
C GLU A 181 26.37 2.33 4.77
N ASP A 182 26.59 2.46 6.08
CA ASP A 182 27.69 3.25 6.64
C ASP A 182 29.05 2.52 6.56
N ASP A 183 29.09 1.26 6.13
CA ASP A 183 30.33 0.48 6.00
C ASP A 183 30.55 -0.04 4.56
N PRO A 184 31.25 0.76 3.73
CA PRO A 184 31.58 0.36 2.36
C PRO A 184 32.56 -0.82 2.31
N THR A 185 33.19 -1.21 3.42
CA THR A 185 34.11 -2.36 3.46
C THR A 185 33.39 -3.68 3.72
N CYS A 186 32.07 -3.64 3.99
CA CYS A 186 31.24 -4.80 4.33
C CYS A 186 31.76 -5.59 5.55
N LYS A 187 32.57 -4.99 6.43
CA LYS A 187 33.07 -5.64 7.63
C LYS A 187 32.05 -5.63 8.76
N SER A 188 30.94 -4.94 8.56
CA SER A 188 29.83 -4.83 9.48
C SER A 188 28.49 -4.94 8.74
N TYR A 189 27.47 -5.25 9.52
CA TYR A 189 26.11 -5.51 9.06
C TYR A 189 25.13 -5.06 10.13
N VAL A 190 23.88 -4.82 9.72
CA VAL A 190 22.80 -4.53 10.64
C VAL A 190 22.15 -5.84 11.06
N TYR A 191 22.12 -6.08 12.37
CA TYR A 191 21.42 -7.16 13.03
C TYR A 191 20.10 -6.65 13.57
N CYS A 192 19.01 -7.00 12.90
CA CYS A 192 17.65 -6.69 13.32
C CYS A 192 17.09 -7.91 14.06
N TYR A 193 16.62 -7.74 15.30
CA TYR A 193 16.04 -8.82 16.09
C TYR A 193 14.89 -8.31 16.96
N ILE A 194 13.99 -9.21 17.36
CA ILE A 194 12.73 -8.85 18.02
C ILE A 194 12.66 -9.44 19.44
N PRO A 195 13.31 -8.84 20.44
CA PRO A 195 13.11 -9.24 21.83
C PRO A 195 11.74 -8.78 22.33
N ASN A 196 10.94 -9.71 22.87
CA ASN A 196 9.64 -9.41 23.50
C ASN A 196 8.68 -8.58 22.61
N GLY A 197 8.72 -8.77 21.28
CA GLY A 197 7.85 -8.06 20.33
C GLY A 197 8.30 -6.67 19.91
N THR A 198 9.46 -6.18 20.38
CA THR A 198 10.02 -4.88 19.96
C THR A 198 11.18 -5.09 19.00
N ILE A 199 11.21 -4.39 17.86
CA ILE A 199 12.33 -4.45 16.92
C ILE A 199 13.53 -3.68 17.50
N VAL A 200 14.70 -4.32 17.47
CA VAL A 200 15.98 -3.73 17.87
C VAL A 200 16.99 -3.86 16.74
N ALA A 201 17.59 -2.73 16.36
CA ALA A 201 18.63 -2.63 15.34
C ALA A 201 20.02 -2.48 15.98
N LEU A 202 20.96 -3.37 15.65
CA LEU A 202 22.36 -3.27 16.11
C LEU A 202 23.33 -3.37 14.94
N ILE A 203 24.40 -2.57 14.97
CA ILE A 203 25.53 -2.79 14.07
C ILE A 203 26.42 -3.89 14.67
N LYS A 204 26.73 -4.90 13.88
CA LYS A 204 27.60 -6.02 14.24
C LYS A 204 28.71 -6.14 13.22
N ASN A 205 29.87 -6.61 13.66
CA ASN A 205 31.02 -6.83 12.79
C ASN A 205 31.10 -8.31 12.38
N CYS A 206 31.50 -8.55 11.14
CA CYS A 206 31.97 -9.84 10.67
C CYS A 206 33.28 -10.21 11.39
N LYS A 207 33.61 -11.51 11.38
CA LYS A 207 34.89 -11.97 11.95
C LYS A 207 36.05 -11.42 11.12
N ALA A 208 37.27 -11.48 11.68
CA ALA A 208 38.47 -11.10 10.94
C ALA A 208 38.55 -11.82 9.58
N ASN A 209 38.81 -11.07 8.51
CA ASN A 209 38.83 -11.54 7.12
C ASN A 209 37.48 -12.10 6.60
N GLN A 210 36.35 -11.63 7.15
CA GLN A 210 35.03 -11.89 6.61
C GLN A 210 34.33 -10.60 6.19
N TYR A 211 33.40 -10.74 5.25
CA TYR A 211 32.64 -9.67 4.61
C TYR A 211 31.17 -10.05 4.57
N PHE A 212 30.29 -9.10 4.82
CA PHE A 212 28.85 -9.33 4.78
C PHE A 212 28.38 -9.44 3.32
N ASP A 213 27.85 -10.60 2.98
CA ASP A 213 27.18 -10.85 1.71
C ASP A 213 25.69 -10.55 1.86
N THR A 214 25.18 -9.58 1.10
CA THR A 214 23.78 -9.14 1.15
C THR A 214 22.83 -10.15 0.52
N SER A 215 23.30 -10.92 -0.45
CA SER A 215 22.51 -11.95 -1.14
C SER A 215 22.33 -13.18 -0.25
N LEU A 216 23.37 -13.55 0.48
CA LEU A 216 23.36 -14.68 1.41
C LEU A 216 22.96 -14.27 2.83
N ARG A 217 22.89 -12.96 3.10
CA ARG A 217 22.62 -12.35 4.41
C ARG A 217 23.49 -12.93 5.51
N VAL A 218 24.78 -13.10 5.25
CA VAL A 218 25.74 -13.71 6.18
C VAL A 218 27.17 -13.22 5.92
N CYS A 219 28.03 -13.27 6.93
CA CYS A 219 29.45 -13.02 6.76
C CYS A 219 30.14 -14.20 6.08
N VAL A 220 30.79 -13.95 4.94
CA VAL A 220 31.54 -14.92 4.13
C VAL A 220 33.03 -14.57 4.07
N GLY A 221 33.88 -15.54 3.73
CA GLY A 221 35.33 -15.30 3.60
C GLY A 221 35.76 -14.68 2.27
N THR A 222 34.90 -14.74 1.25
CA THR A 222 35.12 -14.13 -0.06
C THR A 222 34.59 -12.71 -0.05
N LYS A 223 35.45 -11.72 -0.30
CA LYS A 223 35.03 -10.33 -0.41
C LYS A 223 34.10 -10.13 -1.62
N PRO A 224 32.84 -9.70 -1.43
CA PRO A 224 31.96 -9.36 -2.55
C PRO A 224 32.51 -8.20 -3.38
N ASP A 225 32.21 -8.19 -4.68
CA ASP A 225 32.74 -7.20 -5.63
C ASP A 225 32.28 -5.76 -5.35
N TYR A 226 31.15 -5.59 -4.64
CA TYR A 226 30.62 -4.29 -4.23
C TYR A 226 31.29 -3.72 -2.97
N CYS A 227 32.17 -4.49 -2.30
CA CYS A 227 32.85 -4.06 -1.09
C CYS A 227 34.20 -3.39 -1.42
N THR A 228 34.56 -2.34 -0.68
CA THR A 228 35.78 -1.53 -0.91
C THR A 228 37.00 -2.04 -0.15
#